data_AF-A0A1Q3JFA7-F1
#
_entry.id   AF-A0A1Q3JFA7-F1
#
_cell.length_a   1.000
_cell.length_b   1.000
_cell.length_c   1.000
_cell.angle_alpha   90.00
_cell.angle_beta   90.00
_cell.angle_gamma   90.00
#
_symmetry.space_group_name_H-M   'P 1'
#
loop_
_entity.id
_entity.type
_entity.pdbx_description
1 polymer ?
#
loop_
_entity_poly.entity_id
_entity_poly.type
_entity_poly.pdbx_seq_one_letter_code
_entity_poly.pdbx_strand_id
1 'polypeptide(L)' 'MYQLLVHYPDEVGVRGTVTAGHGADIDALVRDALDRHPGCAWIDVRFAQKSLYRVDRTGRRLEQP' A
#
# COMPACT_ATOMS: atom_id res chain seq x y z
N MET A 1 3.92 6.64 12.12
CA MET A 1 2.62 6.60 11.43
C MET A 1 2.82 5.85 10.13
N TYR A 2 1.97 4.87 9.85
CA TYR A 2 2.02 4.10 8.60
C TYR A 2 1.20 4.81 7.52
N GLN A 3 1.69 4.79 6.29
CA GLN A 3 0.99 5.27 5.10
C GLN A 3 1.03 4.19 4.03
N LEU A 4 -0.13 3.79 3.50
CA LEU A 4 -0.22 2.91 2.35
C LEU A 4 -0.55 3.76 1.13
N LEU A 5 0.29 3.70 0.11
CA LEU A 5 0.14 4.46 -1.12
C LEU A 5 -0.26 3.51 -2.25
N VAL A 6 -1.45 3.69 -2.79
CA VAL A 6 -2.00 2.84 -3.85
C VAL A 6 -1.59 3.38 -5.21
N HIS A 7 -0.90 2.55 -6.00
CA HIS A 7 -0.46 2.85 -7.36
C HIS A 7 -1.25 2.05 -8.39
N TYR A 8 -1.56 2.68 -9.52
CA TYR A 8 -2.24 2.07 -10.66
C TYR A 8 -1.29 1.96 -11.86
N PRO A 9 -1.44 0.93 -12.71
CA PRO A 9 -0.52 0.68 -13.81
C PRO A 9 -0.50 1.82 -14.86
N ASP A 10 -1.62 2.53 -15.02
CA ASP A 10 -1.79 3.59 -16.02
C ASP A 10 -1.72 5.01 -15.45
N GLU A 11 -1.45 5.19 -14.15
CA GLU A 11 -1.36 6.51 -13.52
C GLU A 11 0.04 6.81 -12.99
N VAL A 12 0.60 7.95 -13.41
CA VAL A 12 1.82 8.50 -12.83
C VAL A 12 1.46 9.19 -11.50
N GLY A 13 1.27 8.39 -10.45
CA GLY A 13 0.95 8.94 -9.12
C GLY A 13 0.40 7.92 -8.13
N VAL A 14 0.11 8.42 -6.92
CA VAL A 14 -0.60 7.69 -5.88
C VAL A 14 -2.05 8.15 -5.91
N ARG A 15 -2.99 7.21 -6.00
CA ARG A 15 -4.42 7.55 -6.02
C ARG A 15 -5.10 7.53 -4.65
N GLY A 16 -4.55 6.73 -3.73
CA GLY A 16 -5.10 6.53 -2.39
C GLY A 16 -4.00 6.53 -1.37
N THR A 17 -4.20 7.26 -0.26
CA THR A 17 -3.34 7.20 0.91
C THR A 17 -4.14 6.73 2.11
N VAL A 18 -3.81 5.56 2.65
CA VAL A 18 -4.40 5.07 3.90
C VAL A 18 -3.41 5.35 5.02
N THR A 19 -3.83 6.09 6.04
CA THR A 19 -2.95 6.48 7.15
C THR A 19 -3.35 5.74 8.41
N ALA A 20 -2.39 5.11 9.10
CA ALA A 20 -2.67 4.29 10.27
C ALA A 20 -1.72 4.57 11.45
N GLY A 21 -2.27 4.43 12.65
CA GLY A 21 -1.59 4.65 13.92
C GLY A 21 -0.59 3.53 14.29
N HIS A 22 0.20 3.77 15.33
CA HIS A 22 1.10 2.78 15.89
C HIS A 22 0.25 1.69 16.58
N GLY A 23 0.25 0.46 16.06
CA GLY A 23 -0.60 -0.65 16.55
C GLY A 23 -1.71 -1.09 15.59
N ALA A 24 -1.86 -0.44 14.43
CA ALA A 24 -2.77 -0.91 13.40
C ALA A 24 -2.24 -2.17 12.71
N ASP A 25 -3.14 -3.10 12.40
CA ASP A 25 -2.82 -4.29 11.62
C ASP A 25 -2.63 -3.89 10.14
N ILE A 26 -1.37 -3.78 9.72
CA ILE A 26 -1.03 -3.32 8.38
C ILE A 26 -1.48 -4.31 7.31
N ASP A 27 -1.43 -5.61 7.59
CA ASP A 27 -1.88 -6.63 6.63
C ASP A 27 -3.39 -6.55 6.39
N ALA A 28 -4.18 -6.29 7.44
CA ALA A 28 -5.62 -6.02 7.30
C ALA A 28 -5.89 -4.75 6.49
N LEU A 29 -5.14 -3.67 6.72
CA LEU A 29 -5.26 -2.42 5.97
C LEU A 29 -4.87 -2.57 4.50
N VAL A 30 -3.83 -3.35 4.21
CA VAL A 30 -3.45 -3.69 2.85
C VAL A 30 -4.58 -4.45 2.15
N ARG A 31 -5.17 -5.45 2.80
CA ARG A 31 -6.29 -6.20 2.23
C ARG A 31 -7.51 -5.31 1.97
N ASP A 32 -7.87 -4.45 2.92
CA ASP A 32 -8.95 -3.47 2.74
C ASP A 32 -8.66 -2.50 1.60
N ALA A 33 -7.42 -2.02 1.47
CA ALA A 33 -7.00 -1.17 0.37
C ALA A 33 -7.07 -1.90 -0.98
N LEU A 34 -6.67 -3.17 -1.06
CA LEU A 34 -6.79 -3.97 -2.28
C LEU A 34 -8.26 -4.18 -2.69
N ASP A 35 -9.15 -4.42 -1.72
CA ASP A 35 -10.59 -4.58 -1.95
C ASP A 35 -11.24 -3.28 -2.44
N ARG A 36 -10.88 -2.14 -1.83
CA ARG A 36 -11.36 -0.81 -2.21
C ARG A 36 -10.80 -0.29 -3.53
N HIS A 37 -9.65 -0.81 -3.96
CA HIS A 37 -8.93 -0.36 -5.15
C HIS A 37 -8.75 -1.49 -6.17
N PRO A 38 -9.84 -2.02 -6.75
CA PRO A 38 -9.75 -3.03 -7.79
C PRO A 38 -8.98 -2.46 -8.99
N GLY A 39 -7.92 -3.15 -9.40
CA GLY A 39 -7.04 -2.72 -10.49
C GLY A 39 -5.79 -1.95 -10.08
N CYS A 40 -5.51 -1.79 -8.78
CA CYS A 40 -4.19 -1.30 -8.37
C CYS A 40 -3.09 -2.24 -8.90
N ALA A 41 -1.92 -1.70 -9.23
CA ALA A 41 -0.76 -2.49 -9.60
C ALA A 41 -0.01 -2.97 -8.34
N TRP A 42 0.25 -2.05 -7.42
CA TRP A 42 0.87 -2.32 -6.12
C TRP A 42 0.53 -1.24 -5.10
N ILE A 43 0.73 -1.57 -3.83
CA ILE A 43 0.60 -0.69 -2.68
C ILE A 43 1.98 -0.54 -2.04
N ASP A 44 2.44 0.69 -1.87
CA ASP A 44 3.69 1.00 -1.17
C ASP A 44 3.40 1.32 0.30
N VAL A 45 3.90 0.47 1.20
CA VAL A 45 3.72 0.64 2.64
C VAL A 45 4.89 1.45 3.19
N ARG A 46 4.60 2.63 3.71
CA ARG A 46 5.57 3.57 4.29
C ARG A 46 5.42 3.72 5.79
N PHE A 47 6.52 4.00 6.46
CA PHE A 47 6.55 4.48 7.83
C PHE A 47 7.32 5.79 7.91
N ALA A 48 6.66 6.85 8.38
CA ALA A 48 7.26 8.16 8.62
C ALA A 48 8.07 8.73 7.42
N GLN A 49 7.66 8.43 6.17
CA GLN A 49 8.26 8.77 4.86
C GLN A 49 9.21 7.73 4.24
N LYS A 50 9.60 6.67 4.95
CA LYS A 50 10.40 5.58 4.39
C LYS A 50 9.51 4.45 3.90
N SER A 51 9.65 4.05 2.63
CA SER A 51 9.05 2.81 2.12
C SER A 51 9.66 1.60 2.83
N LEU A 52 8.81 0.80 3.46
CA LEU A 52 9.20 -0.44 4.15
C LEU A 52 9.18 -1.61 3.17
N TYR A 53 8.05 -1.79 2.48
CA TYR A 53 7.85 -2.86 1.50
C TYR A 53 6.70 -2.48 0.57
N ARG A 54 6.64 -3.15 -0.58
CA ARG A 54 5.51 -3.04 -1.51
C ARG A 54 4.68 -4.31 -1.45
N VAL A 55 3.41 -4.20 -1.80
CA VAL A 55 2.49 -5.32 -1.93
C VAL A 55 1.89 -5.27 -3.32
N ASP A 56 1.93 -6.36 -4.08
CA ASP A 56 1.28 -6.39 -5.38
C ASP A 56 -0.25 -6.55 -5.25
N ARG A 57 -0.97 -6.46 -6.36
CA ARG A 57 -2.43 -6.64 -6.42
C ARG A 57 -2.94 -7.96 -5.81
N THR A 58 -2.10 -8.99 -5.71
CA THR A 58 -2.44 -10.29 -5.11
C THR A 58 -2.22 -10.34 -3.59
N GLY A 59 -1.73 -9.26 -2.99
CA GLY A 59 -1.43 -9.23 -1.57
C GLY A 59 -0.05 -9.83 -1.23
N ARG A 60 0.80 -10.15 -2.21
CA ARG A 60 2.15 -10.63 -1.92
C ARG A 60 3.10 -9.47 -1.74
N ARG A 61 3.95 -9.59 -0.72
CA ARG A 61 5.00 -8.62 -0.46
C ARG A 61 6.06 -8.74 -1.56
N LEU A 62 6.36 -7.62 -2.20
CA LEU A 62 7.47 -7.44 -3.11
C LEU A 62 8.63 -6.86 -2.31
N GLU A 63 9.75 -7.59 -2.28
CA GLU A 63 11.01 -7.07 -1.75
C GLU A 63 11.47 -5.91 -2.64
N GLN A 64 11.92 -4.81 -2.03
CA GLN A 64 12.43 -3.68 -2.80
C GLN A 64 13.65 -4.13 -3.62
N PRO A 65 13.77 -3.73 -4.90
CA PRO A 65 15.03 -3.88 -5.64
C PRO A 65 16.13 -3.00 -5.05
#